data_AF-A0A3B9RPX7-F1
#
_entry.id   AF-A0A3B9RPX7-F1
#
_cell.length_a   1.000
_cell.length_b   1.000
_cell.length_c   1.000
_cell.angle_alpha   90.00
_cell.angle_beta   90.00
_cell.angle_gamma   90.00
#
_symmetry.space_group_name_H-M   'P 1'
#
loop_
_entity.id
_entity.type
_entity.pdbx_description
1 polymer ?
#
loop_
_entity_poly.entity_id
_entity_poly.type
_entity_poly.pdbx_seq_one_letter_code
_entity_poly.pdbx_strand_id
1 'polypeptide(L)'
;MSPGNKGKPMFPNRRSAVISIAVVLFLLIFAGVAIDQNNVSRLKRYKKEAIAFLDQGMDAIDDRFMYATTLVDLLDDHSLAGPIEDLVSSYSREKSPSLVSELYVALDKELALLQIQVFTDKQYPLYAAYFEKIYDAEQEMALYLNEYNDKALYYNVQIGGFLATLAAKRLGMQPLELFSVAPAIKGRP
;
A
#
# COMPACT_ATOMS: atom_id res chain seq x y z
N MET A 1 -62.61 -43.92 8.31
CA MET A 1 -61.46 -43.62 9.19
C MET A 1 -60.18 -43.85 8.39
N SER A 2 -59.50 -42.77 7.99
CA SER A 2 -58.23 -42.89 7.25
C SER A 2 -57.09 -43.15 8.25
N PRO A 3 -56.24 -44.18 8.06
CA PRO A 3 -55.13 -44.42 8.96
C PRO A 3 -54.09 -43.30 8.76
N GLY A 4 -53.82 -42.56 9.83
CA GLY A 4 -52.82 -41.49 9.82
C GLY A 4 -51.47 -42.01 9.37
N ASN A 5 -50.93 -41.40 8.32
CA ASN A 5 -49.61 -41.68 7.79
C ASN A 5 -48.57 -41.26 8.84
N LYS A 6 -48.17 -42.18 9.73
CA LYS A 6 -47.09 -41.94 10.70
C LYS A 6 -45.79 -41.91 9.91
N GLY A 7 -45.29 -40.69 9.65
CA GLY A 7 -44.04 -40.46 8.93
C GLY A 7 -42.91 -41.33 9.50
N LYS A 8 -42.11 -41.93 8.59
CA LYS A 8 -40.97 -42.76 8.98
C LYS A 8 -40.03 -41.94 9.89
N PRO A 9 -39.52 -42.51 11.00
CA PRO A 9 -38.60 -41.79 11.87
C PRO A 9 -37.35 -41.40 11.10
N MET A 10 -36.91 -40.14 11.26
CA MET A 10 -35.75 -39.56 10.57
C MET A 10 -34.46 -40.33 10.84
N PHE A 11 -34.36 -41.00 12.01
CA PHE A 11 -33.27 -41.92 12.34
C PHE A 11 -33.81 -43.26 12.83
N PRO A 12 -33.33 -44.40 12.29
CA PRO A 12 -33.84 -45.72 12.64
C PRO A 12 -33.51 -46.18 14.07
N ASN A 13 -32.46 -45.62 14.70
CA ASN A 13 -32.02 -46.00 16.05
C ASN A 13 -31.10 -44.91 16.65
N ARG A 14 -31.00 -44.85 17.99
CA ARG A 14 -30.20 -43.83 18.72
C ARG A 14 -28.74 -43.76 18.27
N ARG A 15 -28.13 -44.90 17.93
CA ARG A 15 -26.76 -44.95 17.39
C ARG A 15 -26.63 -44.22 16.06
N SER A 16 -27.60 -44.38 15.16
CA SER A 16 -27.61 -43.67 13.87
C SER A 16 -27.79 -42.15 14.06
N ALA A 17 -28.64 -41.73 14.99
CA ALA A 17 -28.79 -40.31 15.32
C ALA A 17 -27.48 -39.70 15.87
N VAL A 18 -26.79 -40.39 16.79
CA VAL A 18 -25.50 -39.94 17.35
C VAL A 18 -24.43 -39.82 16.26
N ILE A 19 -24.34 -40.81 15.36
CA ILE A 19 -23.38 -40.77 14.25
C ILE A 19 -23.69 -39.59 13.32
N SER A 20 -24.95 -39.38 12.94
CA SER A 20 -25.33 -38.27 12.07
C SER A 20 -25.04 -36.90 12.70
N ILE A 21 -25.33 -36.73 14.00
CA ILE A 21 -24.97 -35.50 14.73
C ILE A 21 -23.46 -35.30 14.77
N ALA A 22 -22.69 -36.35 15.07
CA ALA A 22 -21.23 -36.28 15.11
C ALA A 22 -20.63 -35.91 13.75
N VAL A 23 -21.14 -36.48 12.66
CA VAL A 23 -20.74 -36.15 11.28
C VAL A 23 -21.06 -34.68 10.96
N VAL A 24 -22.25 -34.20 11.31
CA VAL A 24 -22.62 -32.79 11.10
C VAL A 24 -21.70 -31.85 11.88
N LEU A 25 -21.43 -32.14 13.15
CA LEU A 25 -20.50 -31.35 13.97
C LEU A 25 -19.08 -31.35 13.38
N PHE A 26 -18.59 -32.51 12.93
CA PHE A 26 -17.28 -32.62 12.29
C PHE A 26 -17.22 -31.79 11.00
N LEU A 27 -18.25 -31.85 10.15
CA LEU A 27 -18.33 -31.04 8.94
C LEU A 27 -18.37 -29.54 9.24
N LEU A 28 -19.09 -29.12 10.27
CA LEU A 28 -19.13 -27.72 10.70
C LEU A 28 -17.75 -27.22 11.17
N ILE A 29 -17.03 -28.03 11.96
CA ILE A 29 -15.65 -27.72 12.38
C ILE A 29 -14.74 -27.61 11.17
N PHE A 30 -14.79 -28.61 10.27
CA PHE A 30 -13.96 -28.61 9.06
C PHE A 30 -14.24 -27.40 8.15
N ALA A 31 -15.52 -27.06 7.96
CA ALA A 31 -15.93 -25.88 7.21
C ALA A 31 -15.38 -24.59 7.84
N GLY A 32 -15.47 -24.47 9.17
CA GLY A 32 -14.91 -23.32 9.90
C GLY A 32 -13.39 -23.17 9.69
N VAL A 33 -12.64 -24.28 9.80
CA VAL A 33 -11.19 -24.29 9.57
C VAL A 33 -10.84 -23.94 8.13
N ALA A 34 -11.56 -24.51 7.15
CA ALA A 34 -11.32 -24.25 5.74
C ALA A 34 -11.59 -22.77 5.37
N ILE A 35 -12.67 -22.18 5.89
CA ILE A 35 -13.00 -20.76 5.69
C ILE A 35 -11.93 -19.86 6.31
N ASP A 36 -11.48 -20.17 7.52
CA ASP A 36 -10.44 -19.40 8.21
C ASP A 36 -9.11 -19.43 7.44
N GLN A 37 -8.64 -20.62 7.04
CA GLN A 37 -7.41 -20.75 6.24
C GLN A 37 -7.50 -20.00 4.91
N ASN A 38 -8.65 -20.07 4.23
CA ASN A 38 -8.87 -19.34 2.99
C ASN A 38 -8.81 -17.81 3.21
N ASN A 39 -9.46 -17.30 4.25
CA ASN A 39 -9.42 -15.88 4.59
C ASN A 39 -8.00 -15.40 4.92
N VAL A 40 -7.26 -16.17 5.73
CA VAL A 40 -5.86 -15.86 6.05
C VAL A 40 -4.99 -15.84 4.79
N SER A 41 -5.11 -16.84 3.94
CA SER A 41 -4.35 -16.93 2.70
C SER A 41 -4.63 -15.74 1.77
N ARG A 42 -5.91 -15.39 1.61
CA ARG A 42 -6.34 -14.24 0.81
C ARG A 42 -5.82 -12.92 1.36
N LEU A 43 -5.97 -12.66 2.66
CA LEU A 43 -5.48 -11.43 3.29
C LEU A 43 -3.96 -11.29 3.17
N LYS A 44 -3.20 -12.37 3.36
CA LYS A 44 -1.75 -12.37 3.15
C LYS A 44 -1.38 -12.06 1.71
N ARG A 45 -2.11 -12.63 0.74
CA ARG A 45 -1.89 -12.37 -0.68
C ARG A 45 -2.15 -10.90 -1.03
N TYR A 46 -3.29 -10.34 -0.63
CA TYR A 46 -3.61 -8.93 -0.89
C TYR A 46 -2.60 -7.97 -0.26
N LYS A 47 -2.16 -8.25 0.97
CA LYS A 47 -1.08 -7.48 1.61
C LYS A 47 0.22 -7.57 0.82
N LYS A 48 0.61 -8.77 0.39
CA LYS A 48 1.83 -8.99 -0.41
C LYS A 48 1.79 -8.24 -1.74
N GLU A 49 0.65 -8.27 -2.43
CA GLU A 49 0.46 -7.54 -3.69
C GLU A 49 0.61 -6.03 -3.48
N ALA A 50 -0.02 -5.46 -2.44
CA ALA A 50 0.15 -4.05 -2.11
C ALA A 50 1.63 -3.72 -1.81
N ILE A 51 2.29 -4.49 -0.94
CA ILE A 51 3.70 -4.24 -0.58
C ILE A 51 4.64 -4.32 -1.78
N ALA A 52 4.36 -5.17 -2.78
CA ALA A 52 5.18 -5.23 -3.99
C ALA A 52 5.13 -3.93 -4.80
N PHE A 53 3.94 -3.33 -4.95
CA PHE A 53 3.80 -2.01 -5.58
C PHE A 53 4.40 -0.88 -4.75
N LEU A 54 4.28 -0.99 -3.41
CA LEU A 54 4.95 -0.05 -2.52
C LEU A 54 6.46 -0.06 -2.73
N ASP A 55 7.07 -1.24 -2.77
CA ASP A 55 8.52 -1.39 -2.95
C ASP A 55 9.00 -0.75 -4.26
N GLN A 56 8.27 -0.98 -5.35
CA GLN A 56 8.53 -0.35 -6.64
C GLN A 56 8.36 1.17 -6.62
N GLY A 57 7.32 1.67 -5.95
CA GLY A 57 7.13 3.11 -5.74
C GLY A 57 8.26 3.72 -4.93
N MET A 58 8.75 3.02 -3.90
CA MET A 58 9.88 3.45 -3.08
C MET A 58 11.20 3.50 -3.84
N ASP A 59 11.44 2.60 -4.81
CA ASP A 59 12.61 2.67 -5.69
C ASP A 59 12.63 4.00 -6.48
N ALA A 60 11.48 4.40 -7.03
CA ALA A 60 11.37 5.67 -7.75
C ALA A 60 11.49 6.90 -6.83
N ILE A 61 11.05 6.80 -5.57
CA ILE A 61 11.28 7.85 -4.55
C ILE A 61 12.77 7.95 -4.22
N ASP A 62 13.45 6.82 -4.03
CA ASP A 62 14.90 6.78 -3.78
C ASP A 62 15.65 7.50 -4.91
N ASP A 63 15.31 7.20 -6.17
CA ASP A 63 15.88 7.87 -7.34
C ASP A 63 15.63 9.38 -7.31
N ARG A 64 14.40 9.81 -7.01
CA ARG A 64 14.06 11.24 -6.92
C ARG A 64 14.90 11.96 -5.86
N PHE A 65 15.04 11.38 -4.66
CA PHE A 65 15.86 11.95 -3.59
C PHE A 65 17.35 11.93 -3.92
N MET A 66 17.85 10.90 -4.61
CA MET A 66 19.22 10.82 -5.11
C MET A 66 19.51 11.92 -6.15
N TYR A 67 18.61 12.13 -7.12
CA TYR A 67 18.78 13.19 -8.12
C TYR A 67 18.67 14.59 -7.49
N ALA A 68 17.79 14.78 -6.51
CA ALA A 68 17.73 16.03 -5.75
C ALA A 68 19.03 16.30 -4.98
N THR A 69 19.61 15.28 -4.35
CA THR A 69 20.91 15.39 -3.67
C THR A 69 22.01 15.79 -4.65
N THR A 70 22.06 15.13 -5.82
CA THR A 70 23.05 15.43 -6.85
C THR A 70 22.87 16.85 -7.41
N LEU A 71 21.61 17.29 -7.59
CA LEU A 71 21.32 18.65 -8.05
C LEU A 71 21.84 19.69 -7.05
N VAL A 72 21.60 19.49 -5.76
CA VAL A 72 22.10 20.34 -4.66
C VAL A 72 23.62 20.44 -4.69
N ASP A 73 24.32 19.29 -4.83
CA ASP A 73 25.79 19.25 -4.88
C ASP A 73 26.38 20.00 -6.09
N LEU A 74 25.61 20.13 -7.17
CA LEU A 74 26.02 20.82 -8.39
C LEU A 74 25.73 22.32 -8.38
N LEU A 75 24.95 22.84 -7.42
CA LEU A 75 24.63 24.26 -7.36
C LEU A 75 25.88 25.08 -7.08
N ASP A 76 26.20 26.03 -7.97
CA ASP A 76 27.27 27.01 -7.76
C ASP A 76 27.02 27.89 -6.51
N ASP A 77 25.76 28.19 -6.22
CA ASP A 77 25.34 28.95 -5.03
C ASP A 77 24.69 28.03 -4.00
N HIS A 78 25.50 27.52 -3.07
CA HIS A 78 25.06 26.67 -1.97
C HIS A 78 24.04 27.33 -1.02
N SER A 79 23.84 28.66 -1.08
CA SER A 79 22.80 29.32 -0.27
C SER A 79 21.38 28.94 -0.73
N LEU A 80 21.22 28.50 -1.98
CA LEU A 80 19.95 28.02 -2.54
C LEU A 80 19.65 26.55 -2.14
N ALA A 81 20.66 25.83 -1.66
CA ALA A 81 20.62 24.39 -1.44
C ALA A 81 20.04 24.00 -0.06
N GLY A 82 20.21 24.87 0.95
CA GLY A 82 19.90 24.57 2.35
C GLY A 82 18.53 23.94 2.63
N PRO A 83 17.40 24.51 2.12
CA PRO A 83 16.07 23.93 2.34
C PRO A 83 15.93 22.51 1.76
N ILE A 84 16.62 22.21 0.67
CA ILE A 84 16.58 20.90 0.01
C ILE A 84 17.51 19.91 0.72
N GLU A 85 18.70 20.35 1.16
CA GLU A 85 19.65 19.54 1.95
C GLU A 85 19.01 18.94 3.21
N ASP A 86 18.25 19.75 3.96
CA ASP A 86 17.53 19.30 5.16
C ASP A 86 16.48 18.22 4.83
N LEU A 87 15.80 18.35 3.69
CA LEU A 87 14.78 17.41 3.25
C LEU A 87 15.39 16.09 2.78
N VAL A 88 16.46 16.15 1.96
CA VAL A 88 17.11 14.94 1.45
C VAL A 88 17.86 14.18 2.56
N SER A 89 18.47 14.89 3.51
CA SER A 89 19.11 14.25 4.68
C SER A 89 18.10 13.64 5.65
N SER A 90 16.89 14.19 5.71
CA SER A 90 15.79 13.64 6.51
C SER A 90 15.13 12.43 5.86
N TYR A 91 15.41 12.13 4.59
CA TYR A 91 14.80 11.01 3.90
C TYR A 91 15.40 9.65 4.32
N SER A 92 14.52 8.66 4.44
CA SER A 92 14.91 7.26 4.62
C SER A 92 13.77 6.38 4.14
N ARG A 93 14.13 5.33 3.38
CA ARG A 93 13.21 4.33 2.85
C ARG A 93 12.43 3.58 3.95
N GLU A 94 12.97 3.49 5.16
CA GLU A 94 12.35 2.78 6.29
C GLU A 94 11.20 3.55 6.95
N LYS A 95 10.99 4.82 6.56
CA LYS A 95 9.90 5.65 7.09
C LYS A 95 8.53 5.16 6.64
N SER A 96 7.50 5.51 7.40
CA SER A 96 6.12 5.19 7.06
C SER A 96 5.68 5.91 5.78
N PRO A 97 4.72 5.33 5.03
CA PRO A 97 4.11 5.97 3.85
C PRO A 97 3.69 7.43 4.06
N SER A 98 3.10 7.72 5.22
CA SER A 98 2.69 9.07 5.63
C SER A 98 3.87 10.04 5.69
N LEU A 99 4.94 9.69 6.41
CA LEU A 99 6.13 10.53 6.55
C LEU A 99 6.88 10.71 5.23
N VAL A 100 6.96 9.66 4.41
CA VAL A 100 7.56 9.77 3.07
C VAL A 100 6.74 10.70 2.20
N SER A 101 5.41 10.64 2.27
CA SER A 101 4.51 11.54 1.54
C SER A 101 4.72 13.01 1.95
N GLU A 102 4.89 13.28 3.24
CA GLU A 102 5.17 14.64 3.74
C GLU A 102 6.50 15.18 3.21
N LEU A 103 7.56 14.38 3.27
CA LEU A 103 8.87 14.74 2.73
C LEU A 103 8.84 14.95 1.22
N TYR A 104 8.11 14.10 0.50
CA TYR A 104 7.91 14.22 -0.94
C TYR A 104 7.27 15.57 -1.31
N VAL A 105 6.15 15.93 -0.66
CA VAL A 105 5.43 17.18 -0.96
C VAL A 105 6.30 18.40 -0.62
N ALA A 106 7.05 18.34 0.48
CA ALA A 106 7.99 19.40 0.84
C ALA A 106 9.11 19.55 -0.20
N LEU A 107 9.70 18.43 -0.63
CA LEU A 107 10.75 18.42 -1.64
C LEU A 107 10.26 18.97 -2.98
N ASP A 108 9.07 18.58 -3.43
CA ASP A 108 8.48 19.08 -4.68
C ASP A 108 8.34 20.61 -4.68
N LYS A 109 7.86 21.16 -3.58
CA LYS A 109 7.73 22.61 -3.41
C LYS A 109 9.07 23.33 -3.49
N GLU A 110 10.09 22.84 -2.77
CA GLU A 110 11.41 23.48 -2.78
C GLU A 110 12.12 23.32 -4.14
N LEU A 111 11.98 22.18 -4.81
CA LEU A 111 12.49 21.98 -6.17
C LEU A 111 11.83 22.92 -7.18
N ALA A 112 10.52 23.17 -7.06
CA ALA A 112 9.82 24.13 -7.91
C ALA A 112 10.32 25.56 -7.70
N LEU A 113 10.59 25.96 -6.45
CA LEU A 113 11.18 27.26 -6.14
C LEU A 113 12.61 27.37 -6.67
N LEU A 114 13.44 26.35 -6.45
CA LEU A 114 14.81 26.31 -6.93
C LEU A 114 14.85 26.48 -8.46
N GLN A 115 14.00 25.76 -9.20
CA GLN A 115 13.99 25.86 -10.66
C GLN A 115 13.72 27.28 -11.17
N ILE A 116 12.83 28.03 -10.51
CA ILE A 116 12.56 29.43 -10.85
C ILE A 116 13.80 30.29 -10.60
N GLN A 117 14.51 30.05 -9.50
CA GLN A 117 15.69 30.83 -9.11
C GLN A 117 16.88 30.58 -10.04
N VAL A 118 17.11 29.33 -10.44
CA VAL A 118 18.27 28.96 -11.26
C VAL A 118 18.03 29.07 -12.76
N PHE A 119 16.81 29.40 -13.21
CA PHE A 119 16.47 29.48 -14.64
C PHE A 119 17.34 30.44 -15.44
N THR A 120 17.79 31.54 -14.82
CA THR A 120 18.65 32.54 -15.46
C THR A 120 20.15 32.27 -15.27
N ASP A 121 20.52 31.17 -14.60
CA ASP A 121 21.90 30.79 -14.38
C ASP A 121 22.54 30.31 -15.70
N LYS A 122 23.82 30.61 -15.89
CA LYS A 122 24.62 30.12 -17.02
C LYS A 122 24.74 28.59 -17.00
N GLN A 123 24.73 27.98 -15.82
CA GLN A 123 24.79 26.53 -15.63
C GLN A 123 23.41 25.86 -15.72
N TYR A 124 22.33 26.61 -15.95
CA TYR A 124 20.97 26.06 -16.02
C TYR A 124 20.82 24.81 -16.90
N PRO A 125 21.47 24.67 -18.08
CA PRO A 125 21.37 23.44 -18.87
C PRO A 125 21.80 22.17 -18.11
N LEU A 126 22.77 22.28 -17.18
CA LEU A 126 23.19 21.17 -16.32
C LEU A 126 22.11 20.85 -15.29
N TYR A 127 21.57 21.87 -14.62
CA TYR A 127 20.50 21.72 -13.62
C TYR A 127 19.20 21.18 -14.25
N ALA A 128 18.87 21.66 -15.45
CA ALA A 128 17.70 21.23 -16.21
C ALA A 128 17.71 19.71 -16.44
N ALA A 129 18.87 19.12 -16.75
CA ALA A 129 18.98 17.67 -16.92
C ALA A 129 18.57 16.88 -15.66
N TYR A 130 18.87 17.41 -14.47
CA TYR A 130 18.46 16.79 -13.20
C TYR A 130 16.99 17.03 -12.87
N PHE A 131 16.44 18.21 -13.18
CA PHE A 131 14.99 18.44 -13.07
C PHE A 131 14.20 17.47 -13.94
N GLU A 132 14.66 17.18 -15.16
CA GLU A 132 14.04 16.15 -16.02
C GLU A 132 14.15 14.76 -15.39
N LYS A 133 15.29 14.38 -14.79
CA LYS A 133 15.43 13.09 -14.09
C LYS A 133 14.53 12.95 -12.86
N ILE A 134 14.38 14.02 -12.09
CA ILE A 134 13.45 14.06 -10.95
C ILE A 134 12.00 13.90 -11.45
N TYR A 135 11.68 14.50 -12.59
CA TYR A 135 10.36 14.37 -13.21
C TYR A 135 10.10 12.96 -13.78
N ASP A 136 11.08 12.35 -14.44
CA ASP A 136 10.99 10.95 -14.91
C ASP A 136 10.68 10.01 -13.72
N ALA A 137 11.40 10.19 -12.60
CA ALA A 137 11.17 9.43 -11.37
C ALA A 137 9.77 9.68 -10.78
N GLU A 138 9.24 10.90 -10.88
CA GLU A 138 7.87 11.21 -10.46
C GLU A 138 6.82 10.44 -11.25
N GLN A 139 6.98 10.39 -12.57
CA GLN A 139 6.05 9.70 -13.44
C GLN A 139 6.00 8.20 -13.13
N GLU A 140 7.17 7.60 -12.95
CA GLU A 140 7.28 6.19 -12.58
C GLU A 140 6.68 5.93 -11.19
N MET A 141 7.03 6.75 -10.20
CA MET A 141 6.51 6.69 -8.85
C MET A 141 4.97 6.77 -8.83
N ALA A 142 4.39 7.71 -9.56
CA ALA A 142 2.94 7.94 -9.55
C ALA A 142 2.15 6.72 -10.04
N LEU A 143 2.67 5.97 -11.01
CA LEU A 143 2.04 4.74 -11.50
C LEU A 143 1.96 3.69 -10.38
N TYR A 144 3.08 3.44 -9.71
CA TYR A 144 3.15 2.42 -8.66
C TYR A 144 2.43 2.81 -7.37
N LEU A 145 2.50 4.08 -6.97
CA LEU A 145 1.82 4.55 -5.75
C LEU A 145 0.30 4.59 -5.89
N ASN A 146 -0.22 4.85 -7.09
CA ASN A 146 -1.65 4.73 -7.37
C ASN A 146 -2.12 3.27 -7.23
N GLU A 147 -1.41 2.32 -7.85
CA GLU A 147 -1.71 0.89 -7.70
C GLU A 147 -1.56 0.43 -6.24
N TYR A 148 -0.52 0.87 -5.54
CA TYR A 148 -0.37 0.62 -4.11
C TYR A 148 -1.59 1.08 -3.33
N ASN A 149 -2.03 2.33 -3.51
CA ASN A 149 -3.16 2.89 -2.79
C ASN A 149 -4.45 2.11 -3.07
N ASP A 150 -4.69 1.73 -4.33
CA ASP A 150 -5.86 0.92 -4.69
C ASP A 150 -5.84 -0.47 -4.04
N LYS A 151 -4.68 -1.16 -4.06
CA LYS A 151 -4.54 -2.47 -3.41
C LYS A 151 -4.60 -2.36 -1.88
N ALA A 152 -4.02 -1.33 -1.30
CA ALA A 152 -4.05 -1.05 0.13
C ALA A 152 -5.46 -0.74 0.61
N LEU A 153 -6.21 0.08 -0.11
CA LEU A 153 -7.64 0.34 0.14
C LEU A 153 -8.45 -0.95 0.06
N TYR A 154 -8.25 -1.75 -0.99
CA TYR A 154 -8.93 -3.03 -1.13
C TYR A 154 -8.63 -3.96 0.06
N TYR A 155 -7.36 -4.10 0.44
CA TYR A 155 -6.94 -4.86 1.62
C TYR A 155 -7.59 -4.34 2.92
N ASN A 156 -7.60 -3.02 3.12
CA ASN A 156 -8.18 -2.35 4.27
C ASN A 156 -9.71 -2.52 4.36
N VAL A 157 -10.39 -2.70 3.22
CA VAL A 157 -11.80 -3.10 3.21
C VAL A 157 -11.96 -4.58 3.57
N GLN A 158 -11.13 -5.47 3.01
CA GLN A 158 -11.22 -6.92 3.26
C GLN A 158 -10.92 -7.28 4.72
N ILE A 159 -9.96 -6.59 5.35
CA ILE A 159 -9.59 -6.84 6.76
C ILE A 159 -10.72 -6.44 7.72
N GLY A 160 -11.62 -5.52 7.32
CA GLY A 160 -12.80 -5.11 8.09
C GLY A 160 -14.03 -6.01 7.92
N GLY A 161 -14.00 -6.97 7.00
CA GLY A 161 -15.13 -7.86 6.69
C GLY A 161 -15.44 -8.87 7.79
N PHE A 162 -16.72 -9.24 7.95
CA PHE A 162 -17.16 -10.27 8.90
C PHE A 162 -16.42 -11.61 8.67
N LEU A 163 -16.02 -12.29 9.75
CA LEU A 163 -15.05 -13.41 9.81
C LEU A 163 -13.59 -13.05 9.47
N ALA A 164 -13.33 -12.22 8.46
CA ALA A 164 -11.98 -11.77 8.13
C ALA A 164 -11.35 -10.93 9.26
N THR A 165 -12.14 -10.11 9.95
CA THR A 165 -11.70 -9.33 11.12
C THR A 165 -11.21 -10.20 12.27
N LEU A 166 -11.82 -11.39 12.47
CA LEU A 166 -11.39 -12.32 13.52
C LEU A 166 -10.02 -12.93 13.17
N ALA A 167 -9.86 -13.37 11.93
CA ALA A 167 -8.59 -13.88 11.42
C ALA A 167 -7.49 -12.80 11.46
N ALA A 168 -7.83 -11.57 11.07
CA ALA A 168 -6.93 -10.41 11.11
C ALA A 168 -6.46 -10.08 12.52
N LYS A 169 -7.39 -9.97 13.48
CA LYS A 169 -7.07 -9.72 14.89
C LYS A 169 -6.18 -10.82 15.48
N ARG A 170 -6.50 -12.09 15.21
CA ARG A 170 -5.70 -13.23 15.67
C ARG A 170 -4.27 -13.19 15.13
N LEU A 171 -4.08 -12.68 13.92
CA LEU A 171 -2.78 -12.62 13.24
C LEU A 171 -2.07 -11.27 13.38
N GLY A 172 -2.62 -10.33 14.18
CA GLY A 172 -2.05 -8.99 14.32
C GLY A 172 -1.96 -8.22 12.99
N MET A 173 -2.83 -8.53 12.03
CA MET A 173 -2.88 -7.81 10.76
C MET A 173 -3.45 -6.42 11.00
N GLN A 174 -2.74 -5.40 10.53
CA GLN A 174 -3.13 -4.00 10.63
C GLN A 174 -3.43 -3.43 9.24
N PRO A 175 -4.31 -2.41 9.15
CA PRO A 175 -4.48 -1.65 7.93
C PRO A 175 -3.16 -1.11 7.40
N LEU A 176 -3.03 -1.04 6.08
CA LEU A 176 -1.91 -0.41 5.41
C LEU A 176 -2.14 1.11 5.34
N GLU A 177 -1.11 1.89 5.64
CA GLU A 177 -1.12 3.34 5.45
C GLU A 177 -1.16 3.68 3.96
N LEU A 178 -1.88 4.74 3.59
CA LEU A 178 -1.95 5.19 2.21
C LEU A 178 -0.87 6.24 1.95
N PHE A 179 -0.36 6.27 0.72
CA PHE A 179 0.47 7.39 0.26
C PHE A 179 -0.42 8.58 -0.07
N SER A 180 -0.05 9.75 0.44
CA SER A 180 -0.64 11.01 0.04
C SER A 180 0.26 11.67 -0.99
N VAL A 181 0.20 11.17 -2.22
CA VAL A 181 0.78 11.90 -3.34
C VAL A 181 -0.24 12.94 -3.74
N ALA A 182 0.06 14.22 -3.54
CA ALA A 182 -0.73 15.27 -4.19
C ALA A 182 -0.71 14.96 -5.70
N PRO A 183 -1.84 15.09 -6.42
CA PRO A 183 -1.86 14.93 -7.87
C PRO A 183 -1.09 16.10 -8.50
N ALA A 184 0.25 16.04 -8.46
CA ALA A 184 1.16 16.95 -9.14
C ALA A 184 1.22 16.65 -10.66
N ILE A 185 0.50 15.63 -11.14
CA ILE A 185 0.18 15.46 -12.56
C ILE A 185 -0.94 16.43 -12.95
N LYS A 186 -0.72 17.74 -12.80
CA LYS A 186 -1.48 18.79 -13.48
C LYS A 186 -0.74 20.12 -13.37
N GLY A 187 0.08 20.37 -14.38
CA GLY A 187 0.46 21.74 -14.77
C GLY A 187 1.88 22.11 -14.44
N ARG A 188 2.80 21.73 -15.32
CA ARG A 188 3.77 22.70 -15.82
C ARG A 188 3.41 23.03 -17.27
N PRO A 189 3.60 24.30 -17.70
CA PRO A 189 3.26 24.74 -19.05
C PRO A 189 3.98 23.93 -20.14
#